data_AF-A0A8B5WTR7-F1
#
_entry.id   AF-A0A8B5WTR7-F1
#
_cell.length_a   1.000
_cell.length_b   1.000
_cell.length_c   1.000
_cell.angle_alpha   90.00
_cell.angle_beta   90.00
_cell.angle_gamma   90.00
#
_symmetry.space_group_name_H-M   'P 1'
#
loop_
_entity.id
_entity.type
_entity.pdbx_description
1 polymer ?
#
loop_
_entity_poly.entity_id
_entity_poly.type
_entity_poly.pdbx_seq_one_letter_code
_entity_poly.pdbx_strand_id
1 'polypeptide(L)'
;ELPVYGDGKNVRDWLYVEDHCDAIYRIITRGRTGETYLIGGENEWENLKLVTTICEKIAALNAEPAENYTGLIRFVKDRPGHDRRYAVDCSKIKSELGWRPRHEFSAGLDETIGWYRDNTGWIDHIRSGAYKDWIAQNYTNR
;
A
#
# COMPACT_ATOMS: atom_id res chain seq x y z
N GLU A 1 11.34 -5.12 -13.60
CA GLU A 1 9.93 -5.33 -13.98
C GLU A 1 9.03 -5.13 -12.77
N LEU A 2 7.77 -4.70 -12.98
CA LEU A 2 6.77 -4.44 -11.94
C LEU A 2 5.58 -5.39 -12.16
N PRO A 3 5.47 -6.51 -11.40
CA PRO A 3 4.46 -7.52 -11.64
C PRO A 3 3.07 -7.09 -11.15
N VAL A 4 2.08 -7.15 -12.05
CA VAL A 4 0.66 -6.88 -11.78
C VAL A 4 -0.13 -8.17 -11.98
N TYR A 5 -0.81 -8.63 -10.94
CA TYR A 5 -1.60 -9.87 -10.99
C TYR A 5 -2.90 -9.69 -11.78
N GLY A 6 -3.18 -10.65 -12.66
CA GLY A 6 -4.45 -10.70 -13.40
C GLY A 6 -4.61 -9.50 -14.32
N ASP A 7 -5.74 -8.80 -14.22
CA ASP A 7 -6.01 -7.56 -14.95
C ASP A 7 -5.59 -6.30 -14.16
N GLY A 8 -5.08 -6.46 -12.94
CA GLY A 8 -4.68 -5.36 -12.05
C GLY A 8 -5.83 -4.53 -11.50
N LYS A 9 -7.09 -4.89 -11.77
CA LYS A 9 -8.27 -4.12 -11.32
C LYS A 9 -8.78 -4.55 -9.94
N ASN A 10 -8.00 -5.34 -9.19
CA ASN A 10 -8.33 -5.63 -7.79
C ASN A 10 -8.24 -4.35 -6.98
N VAL A 11 -9.21 -4.13 -6.09
CA VAL A 11 -9.35 -2.92 -5.30
C VAL A 11 -8.92 -3.16 -3.86
N ARG A 12 -8.15 -2.22 -3.30
CA ARG A 12 -7.74 -2.21 -1.90
C ARG A 12 -8.05 -0.86 -1.27
N ASP A 13 -8.41 -0.88 0.00
CA ASP A 13 -8.57 0.31 0.83
C ASP A 13 -7.24 0.60 1.53
N TRP A 14 -6.63 1.75 1.21
CA TRP A 14 -5.30 2.12 1.68
C TRP A 14 -5.35 3.08 2.87
N LEU A 15 -4.62 2.70 3.92
CA LEU A 15 -4.47 3.50 5.14
C LEU A 15 -2.98 3.75 5.40
N TYR A 16 -2.62 5.00 5.69
CA TYR A 16 -1.26 5.35 6.04
C TYR A 16 -0.85 4.73 7.39
N VAL A 17 0.38 4.26 7.50
CA VAL A 17 0.80 3.45 8.64
C VAL A 17 0.71 4.20 9.97
N GLU A 18 1.06 5.48 10.00
CA GLU A 18 0.96 6.30 11.22
C GLU A 18 -0.48 6.54 11.66
N ASP A 19 -1.41 6.66 10.71
CA ASP A 19 -2.85 6.76 11.03
C ASP A 19 -3.36 5.48 11.65
N HIS A 20 -2.88 4.33 11.18
CA HIS A 20 -3.19 3.04 11.79
C HIS A 20 -2.62 2.94 13.21
N CYS A 21 -1.38 3.36 13.44
CA CYS A 21 -0.78 3.40 14.78
C CYS A 21 -1.57 4.30 15.73
N ASP A 22 -2.02 5.48 15.28
CA ASP A 22 -2.88 6.38 16.06
C ASP A 22 -4.21 5.71 16.43
N ALA A 23 -4.83 4.99 15.49
CA ALA A 23 -6.06 4.25 15.72
C ALA A 23 -5.88 3.18 16.80
N ILE A 24 -4.81 2.38 16.70
CA ILE A 24 -4.48 1.33 17.67
C ILE A 24 -4.29 1.96 19.06
N TYR A 25 -3.54 3.05 19.15
CA TYR A 25 -3.32 3.74 20.42
C TYR A 25 -4.63 4.24 21.04
N ARG A 26 -5.54 4.79 20.23
CA ARG A 26 -6.88 5.21 20.70
C ARG A 26 -7.73 4.03 21.16
N ILE A 27 -7.70 2.91 20.46
CA ILE A 27 -8.42 1.70 20.86
C ILE A 27 -7.89 1.17 22.19
N ILE A 28 -6.57 1.09 22.37
CA ILE A 28 -5.98 0.60 23.62
C ILE A 28 -6.32 1.52 24.80
N THR A 29 -6.33 2.83 24.60
CA THR A 29 -6.50 3.80 25.68
C THR A 29 -7.96 4.15 25.98
N ARG A 30 -8.87 4.02 25.01
CA ARG A 30 -10.25 4.50 25.10
C ARG A 30 -11.30 3.52 24.59
N GLY A 31 -10.88 2.43 23.94
CA GLY A 31 -11.77 1.39 23.45
C GLY A 31 -12.48 0.65 24.58
N ARG A 32 -13.66 0.12 24.29
CA ARG A 32 -14.41 -0.72 25.24
C ARG A 32 -13.93 -2.16 25.16
N THR A 33 -13.76 -2.80 26.31
CA THR A 33 -13.40 -4.23 26.38
C THR A 33 -14.50 -5.08 25.76
N GLY A 34 -14.11 -6.05 24.94
CA GLY A 34 -15.04 -6.95 24.22
C GLY A 34 -15.55 -6.39 22.89
N GLU A 35 -15.25 -5.13 22.56
CA GLU A 35 -15.64 -4.54 21.29
C GLU A 35 -14.59 -4.76 20.19
N THR A 36 -15.08 -4.92 18.95
CA THR A 36 -14.25 -4.90 17.74
C THR A 36 -14.37 -3.54 17.05
N TYR A 37 -13.24 -2.95 16.67
CA TYR A 37 -13.17 -1.70 15.91
C TYR A 37 -12.47 -1.94 14.57
N LEU A 38 -13.15 -1.65 13.47
CA LEU A 38 -12.55 -1.67 12.13
C LEU A 38 -11.80 -0.36 11.88
N ILE A 39 -10.60 -0.46 11.31
CA ILE A 39 -9.72 0.66 10.99
C ILE A 39 -9.51 0.65 9.48
N GLY A 40 -9.83 1.75 8.81
CA GLY A 40 -9.82 1.85 7.34
C GLY A 40 -9.43 3.24 6.88
N GLY A 41 -8.96 3.34 5.64
CA GLY A 41 -8.58 4.61 5.02
C GLY A 41 -9.71 5.29 4.28
N GLU A 42 -10.75 4.55 3.90
CA GLU A 42 -11.78 4.99 2.94
C GLU A 42 -11.17 5.44 1.59
N ASN A 43 -10.05 4.82 1.23
CA ASN A 43 -9.27 5.17 0.03
C ASN A 43 -9.15 3.95 -0.87
N GLU A 44 -10.18 3.69 -1.65
CA GLU A 44 -10.22 2.55 -2.56
C GLU A 44 -9.44 2.82 -3.85
N TRP A 45 -8.46 1.96 -4.14
CA TRP A 45 -7.66 2.05 -5.36
C TRP A 45 -7.55 0.69 -6.06
N GLU A 46 -7.70 0.70 -7.38
CA GLU A 46 -7.27 -0.40 -8.24
C GLU A 46 -5.74 -0.51 -8.24
N ASN A 47 -5.22 -1.74 -8.17
CA ASN A 47 -3.78 -1.98 -8.13
C ASN A 47 -3.04 -1.39 -9.34
N LEU A 48 -3.58 -1.55 -10.55
CA LEU A 48 -2.96 -1.02 -11.76
C LEU A 48 -2.89 0.50 -11.72
N LYS A 49 -3.98 1.15 -11.30
CA LYS A 49 -4.02 2.61 -11.16
C LYS A 49 -2.96 3.09 -10.16
N LEU A 50 -2.83 2.42 -9.02
CA LEU A 50 -1.82 2.77 -8.02
C LEU A 50 -0.39 2.62 -8.55
N VAL A 51 -0.05 1.49 -9.19
CA VAL A 51 1.29 1.27 -9.73
C VAL A 51 1.64 2.32 -10.80
N THR A 52 0.69 2.65 -11.68
CA THR A 52 0.88 3.72 -12.67
C THR A 52 1.12 5.07 -12.00
N THR A 53 0.34 5.45 -10.99
CA THR A 53 0.53 6.70 -10.25
C THR A 53 1.90 6.75 -9.55
N ILE A 54 2.38 5.64 -9.00
CA ILE A 54 3.73 5.55 -8.43
C ILE A 54 4.79 5.79 -9.51
N CYS A 55 4.64 5.16 -10.68
CA CYS A 55 5.56 5.36 -11.81
C CYS A 55 5.62 6.82 -12.25
N GLU A 56 4.46 7.48 -12.39
CA GLU A 56 4.36 8.89 -12.76
C GLU A 56 5.02 9.81 -11.73
N LYS A 57 4.78 9.57 -10.43
CA LYS A 57 5.41 10.35 -9.35
C LYS A 57 6.93 10.19 -9.33
N ILE A 58 7.45 8.97 -9.49
CA ILE A 58 8.90 8.73 -9.55
C ILE A 58 9.51 9.40 -10.79
N ALA A 59 8.85 9.28 -11.95
CA ALA A 59 9.31 9.92 -13.18
C ALA A 59 9.40 11.44 -13.04
N ALA A 60 8.38 12.06 -12.44
CA ALA A 60 8.37 13.50 -12.15
C ALA A 60 9.52 13.91 -11.21
N LEU A 61 9.77 13.14 -10.15
CA LEU A 61 10.88 13.41 -9.21
C LEU A 61 12.26 13.31 -9.88
N ASN A 62 12.40 12.45 -10.88
CA ASN A 62 13.65 12.26 -11.62
C ASN A 62 13.77 13.13 -12.88
N ALA A 63 12.75 13.95 -13.19
CA ALA A 63 12.63 14.72 -14.43
C ALA A 63 12.76 13.85 -15.69
N GLU A 64 12.15 12.66 -15.66
CA GLU A 64 12.16 11.68 -16.75
C GLU A 64 10.74 11.43 -17.30
N PRO A 65 10.60 10.90 -18.53
CA PRO A 65 9.32 10.46 -19.06
C PRO A 65 8.71 9.32 -18.23
N ALA A 66 7.40 9.37 -17.97
CA ALA A 66 6.67 8.35 -17.21
C ALA A 66 6.75 6.96 -17.85
N GLU A 67 6.89 6.90 -19.18
CA GLU A 67 7.01 5.70 -20.00
C GLU A 67 8.21 4.84 -19.61
N ASN A 68 9.28 5.46 -19.10
CA ASN A 68 10.46 4.74 -18.62
C ASN A 68 10.12 3.82 -17.44
N TYR A 69 9.13 4.19 -16.64
CA TYR A 69 8.71 3.47 -15.44
C TYR A 69 7.47 2.61 -15.71
N THR A 70 6.44 3.17 -16.37
CA THR A 70 5.22 2.40 -16.71
C THR A 70 5.53 1.28 -17.70
N GLY A 71 6.54 1.45 -18.56
CA GLY A 71 7.06 0.40 -19.44
C GLY A 71 7.65 -0.81 -18.71
N LEU A 72 7.89 -0.72 -17.40
CA LEU A 72 8.34 -1.84 -16.55
C LEU A 72 7.19 -2.74 -16.09
N ILE A 73 5.93 -2.32 -16.24
CA ILE A 73 4.75 -3.08 -15.79
C ILE A 73 4.61 -4.37 -16.60
N ARG A 74 4.42 -5.50 -15.91
CA ARG A 74 4.19 -6.83 -16.51
C ARG A 74 2.99 -7.49 -15.88
N PHE A 75 2.02 -7.90 -16.69
CA PHE A 75 0.90 -8.70 -16.21
C PHE A 75 1.37 -10.14 -15.98
N VAL A 76 1.09 -10.67 -14.79
CA VAL A 76 1.44 -12.04 -14.39
C VAL A 76 0.19 -12.83 -14.03
N LYS A 77 0.29 -14.16 -14.05
CA LYS A 77 -0.82 -15.04 -13.69
C LYS A 77 -1.37 -14.68 -12.32
N ASP A 78 -2.69 -14.50 -12.26
CA ASP A 78 -3.40 -14.10 -11.06
C ASP A 78 -3.20 -15.09 -9.88
N ARG A 79 -3.51 -14.64 -8.66
CA ARG A 79 -3.44 -15.48 -7.47
C ARG A 79 -4.68 -16.38 -7.39
N PRO A 80 -4.55 -17.68 -7.09
CA PRO A 80 -5.71 -18.51 -6.79
C PRO A 80 -6.52 -17.91 -5.62
N GLY A 81 -7.82 -17.73 -5.80
CA GLY A 81 -8.70 -17.14 -4.77
C GLY A 81 -8.45 -15.64 -4.52
N HIS A 82 -7.96 -14.89 -5.50
CA HIS A 82 -7.64 -13.47 -5.32
C HIS A 82 -8.91 -12.64 -5.10
N ASP A 83 -9.15 -12.23 -3.85
CA ASP A 83 -10.27 -11.35 -3.53
C ASP A 83 -10.22 -10.06 -4.36
N ARG A 84 -11.37 -9.77 -4.96
CA ARG A 84 -11.50 -8.70 -5.94
C ARG A 84 -11.44 -7.32 -5.32
N ARG A 85 -12.10 -7.13 -4.18
CA ARG A 85 -12.27 -5.81 -3.56
C ARG A 85 -12.32 -5.94 -2.05
N TYR A 86 -11.55 -5.09 -1.37
CA TYR A 86 -11.71 -4.81 0.05
C TYR A 86 -12.01 -3.33 0.24
N ALA A 87 -12.97 -3.05 1.11
CA ALA A 87 -13.35 -1.71 1.54
C ALA A 87 -13.80 -1.80 3.01
N VAL A 88 -13.34 -0.89 3.86
CA VAL A 88 -13.58 -0.96 5.30
C VAL A 88 -14.53 0.16 5.75
N ASP A 89 -15.65 -0.22 6.35
CA ASP A 89 -16.48 0.73 7.09
C ASP A 89 -15.89 0.95 8.49
N CYS A 90 -15.27 2.11 8.68
CA CYS A 90 -14.68 2.54 9.95
C CYS A 90 -15.58 3.51 10.75
N SER A 91 -16.90 3.52 10.49
CA SER A 91 -17.85 4.42 11.15
C SER A 91 -17.87 4.28 12.67
N LYS A 92 -17.69 3.04 13.19
CA LYS A 92 -17.72 2.77 14.64
C LYS A 92 -16.57 3.44 15.40
N ILE A 93 -15.34 3.33 14.90
CA ILE A 93 -14.19 3.95 15.56
C ILE A 93 -14.24 5.48 15.47
N LYS A 94 -14.81 6.02 14.38
CA LYS A 94 -15.08 7.44 14.21
C LYS A 94 -16.09 7.98 15.22
N SER A 95 -17.21 7.26 15.40
CA SER A 95 -18.28 7.70 16.30
C SER A 95 -17.90 7.52 17.76
N GLU A 96 -17.32 6.38 18.14
CA GLU A 96 -17.05 6.06 19.55
C GLU A 96 -15.73 6.66 20.05
N LEU A 97 -14.68 6.68 19.23
CA LEU A 97 -13.33 7.08 19.64
C LEU A 97 -12.86 8.39 18.99
N GLY A 98 -13.69 9.01 18.14
CA GLY A 98 -13.36 10.25 17.45
C GLY A 98 -12.13 10.15 16.55
N TRP A 99 -11.76 8.93 16.13
CA TRP A 99 -10.61 8.72 15.26
C TRP A 99 -10.99 8.94 13.80
N ARG A 100 -10.11 9.58 13.04
CA ARG A 100 -10.17 9.68 11.58
C ARG A 100 -8.74 9.60 11.04
N PRO A 101 -8.51 9.00 9.86
CA PRO A 101 -7.21 9.11 9.20
C PRO A 101 -6.88 10.59 8.97
N ARG A 102 -5.62 10.96 9.18
CA ARG A 102 -5.14 12.34 9.06
C ARG A 102 -4.46 12.60 7.72
N HIS A 103 -3.97 11.54 7.05
CA HIS A 103 -3.25 11.67 5.79
C HIS A 103 -4.21 11.52 4.61
N GLU A 104 -4.15 12.47 3.68
CA GLU A 104 -4.71 12.26 2.35
C GLU A 104 -3.86 11.24 1.59
N PHE A 105 -4.50 10.40 0.78
CA PHE A 105 -3.81 9.32 0.09
C PHE A 105 -2.64 9.79 -0.78
N SER A 106 -2.80 10.88 -1.56
CA SER A 106 -1.71 11.38 -2.41
C SER A 106 -0.53 11.86 -1.60
N ALA A 107 -0.76 12.59 -0.51
CA ALA A 107 0.31 13.10 0.36
C ALA A 107 1.04 11.95 1.06
N GLY A 108 0.31 10.98 1.62
CA GLY A 108 0.92 9.79 2.21
C GLY A 108 1.70 8.95 1.19
N LEU A 109 1.27 8.92 -0.08
CA LEU A 109 2.03 8.26 -1.15
C LEU A 109 3.32 9.01 -1.48
N ASP A 110 3.29 10.34 -1.54
CA ASP A 110 4.48 11.17 -1.75
C ASP A 110 5.50 11.02 -0.60
N GLU A 111 5.02 11.02 0.64
CA GLU A 111 5.84 10.74 1.83
C GLU A 111 6.45 9.34 1.79
N THR A 112 5.66 8.33 1.38
CA THR A 112 6.15 6.96 1.24
C THR A 112 7.28 6.89 0.20
N ILE A 113 7.10 7.50 -0.98
CA ILE A 113 8.13 7.53 -2.03
C ILE A 113 9.40 8.22 -1.53
N GLY A 114 9.26 9.38 -0.88
CA GLY A 114 10.38 10.11 -0.27
C GLY A 114 11.12 9.28 0.76
N TRP A 115 10.39 8.62 1.68
CA TRP A 115 10.98 7.77 2.71
C TRP A 115 11.84 6.66 2.11
N TYR A 116 11.36 5.94 1.08
CA TYR A 116 12.15 4.88 0.45
C TYR A 116 13.40 5.41 -0.27
N ARG A 117 13.33 6.62 -0.85
CA ARG A 117 14.49 7.26 -1.49
C ARG A 117 15.57 7.66 -0.49
N ASP A 118 15.16 8.11 0.69
CA ASP A 118 16.07 8.62 1.72
C ASP A 118 16.62 7.52 2.65
N ASN A 119 16.07 6.30 2.59
CA ASN A 119 16.40 5.19 3.51
C ASN A 119 17.03 3.97 2.79
N THR A 120 17.91 4.20 1.83
CA THR A 120 18.57 3.12 1.05
C THR A 120 19.33 2.11 1.92
N GLY A 121 20.00 2.56 2.98
CA GLY A 121 20.71 1.67 3.91
C GLY A 121 19.77 0.68 4.63
N TRP A 122 18.54 1.11 4.95
CA TRP A 122 17.52 0.20 5.50
C TRP A 122 17.07 -0.82 4.47
N ILE A 123 16.84 -0.38 3.22
CA ILE A 123 16.45 -1.24 2.10
C ILE A 123 17.52 -2.32 1.86
N ASP A 124 18.79 -1.95 1.82
CA ASP A 124 19.90 -2.88 1.57
C ASP A 124 20.00 -3.95 2.67
N HIS A 125 19.74 -3.57 3.92
CA HIS A 125 19.72 -4.49 5.05
C HIS A 125 18.61 -5.54 4.92
N ILE A 126 17.39 -5.13 4.57
CA ILE A 126 16.24 -6.03 4.50
C ILE A 126 16.20 -6.88 3.21
N ARG A 127 16.94 -6.52 2.16
CA ARG A 127 17.01 -7.26 0.88
C ARG A 127 18.00 -8.43 0.90
N SER A 128 18.28 -9.01 2.06
CA SER A 128 19.25 -10.09 2.24
C SER A 128 18.61 -11.49 2.22
N GLY A 129 19.41 -12.51 1.88
CA GLY A 129 19.10 -13.95 1.97
C GLY A 129 17.67 -14.31 1.54
N ALA A 130 16.83 -14.59 2.54
CA ALA A 130 15.45 -15.04 2.40
C ALA A 130 14.57 -14.15 1.50
N TYR A 131 14.80 -12.83 1.46
CA TYR A 131 14.07 -11.95 0.54
C TYR A 131 14.34 -12.31 -0.92
N LYS A 132 15.60 -12.56 -1.28
CA LYS A 132 15.97 -12.91 -2.66
C LYS A 132 15.46 -14.29 -3.05
N ASP A 133 15.54 -15.26 -2.13
CA ASP A 133 15.02 -16.61 -2.36
C ASP A 133 13.51 -16.59 -2.59
N TRP A 134 12.76 -15.81 -1.79
CA TRP A 134 11.32 -15.64 -1.96
C TRP A 134 10.96 -14.98 -3.29
N ILE A 135 11.70 -13.95 -3.71
CA ILE A 135 11.51 -13.30 -5.02
C ILE A 135 11.69 -14.33 -6.14
N ALA A 136 12.75 -15.14 -6.08
CA ALA A 136 13.01 -16.15 -7.10
C ALA A 136 11.89 -17.21 -7.13
N GLN A 137 11.46 -17.70 -5.97
CA GLN A 137 10.40 -18.70 -5.85
C GLN A 137 9.07 -18.20 -6.43
N ASN A 138 8.71 -16.94 -6.18
CA ASN A 138 7.38 -16.43 -6.51
C ASN A 138 7.28 -15.81 -7.91
N TYR A 139 8.39 -15.38 -8.52
CA TYR A 139 8.37 -14.61 -9.76
C TYR A 139 9.23 -15.17 -10.92
N THR A 140 10.24 -16.02 -10.70
CA THR A 140 11.15 -16.44 -11.78
C THR A 140 10.45 -17.23 -12.91
N ASN A 141 9.38 -17.95 -12.61
CA ASN A 141 8.67 -18.82 -13.57
C ASN A 141 7.15 -18.53 -13.63
N ARG A 142 6.71 -17.31 -13.33
CA ARG A 142 5.29 -16.96 -13.24
C ARG A 142 4.76 -16.21 -14.45
#